data_AF-A0A920PPK8-F1
#
_entry.id   AF-A0A920PPK8-F1
#
_cell.length_a   1.000
_cell.length_b   1.000
_cell.length_c   1.000
_cell.angle_alpha   90.00
_cell.angle_beta   90.00
_cell.angle_gamma   90.00
#
_symmetry.space_group_name_H-M   'P 1'
#
loop_
_entity.id
_entity.type
_entity.pdbx_description
1 polymer ?
#
loop_
_entity_poly.entity_id
_entity_poly.type
_entity_poly.pdbx_seq_one_letter_code
_entity_poly.pdbx_strand_id
1 'polypeptide(L)'
;MYEHRLPAILDSYIGLLADLSRENATKPVAGEHLSRAFQLADQARSRVVQAALDKSAARAAAADSESADLIRREQDAVLQIGALYGLLSDHMAQAVDEQDPQVLQDLKVRIDRLRGARAALMEVIEAKLPDYAALVNPKAPDLETARSQLLDDEALLSVFVGRERSFVWAFGRTGAPKFAAVGLGSGEIKQKVDRVRAALNPKAATLGQIPPFDVQTAHQLYLDLLRPVEAAWKSSGNLIVVPHRALGYLPFALFPTHSVAPLAARQPLFSEYQDVAWLARSHSITVLPSVASLGTLRRMPPGATDRRPFAGFADPVFSPDQAQAVALNHREIGKDSFPLPGFAWSADTAAGA
;
A
#
# COMPACT_ATOMS: atom_id res chain seq x y z
N MET A 1 24.20 -4.97 0.69
CA MET A 1 23.99 -6.35 0.22
C MET A 1 22.93 -7.15 1.01
N TYR A 2 22.83 -7.05 2.34
CA TYR A 2 21.87 -7.84 3.15
C TYR A 2 20.40 -7.38 3.04
N GLU A 3 20.16 -6.07 2.89
CA GLU A 3 18.82 -5.52 2.62
C GLU A 3 18.21 -6.03 1.31
N HIS A 4 19.03 -6.52 0.37
CA HIS A 4 18.56 -7.15 -0.87
C HIS A 4 18.40 -8.68 -0.74
N ARG A 5 19.01 -9.32 0.26
CA ARG A 5 18.91 -10.77 0.49
C ARG A 5 17.62 -11.16 1.20
N LEU A 6 17.18 -10.39 2.19
CA LEU A 6 15.97 -10.71 2.94
C LEU A 6 14.70 -10.70 2.06
N PRO A 7 14.48 -9.72 1.17
CA PRO A 7 13.37 -9.78 0.21
C PRO A 7 13.48 -10.98 -0.72
N ALA A 8 14.67 -11.35 -1.18
CA ALA A 8 14.86 -12.50 -2.07
C ALA A 8 14.56 -13.84 -1.37
N ILE A 9 14.93 -13.98 -0.09
CA ILE A 9 14.61 -15.17 0.72
C ILE A 9 13.10 -15.24 0.95
N LEU A 10 12.46 -14.13 1.30
CA LEU A 10 11.00 -14.08 1.50
C LEU A 10 10.24 -14.39 0.20
N ASP A 11 10.62 -13.78 -0.92
CA ASP A 11 10.05 -14.05 -2.24
C ASP A 11 10.14 -15.55 -2.58
N SER A 12 11.32 -16.16 -2.34
CA SER A 12 11.56 -17.58 -2.60
C SER A 12 10.75 -18.49 -1.68
N TYR A 13 10.62 -18.13 -0.40
CA TYR A 13 9.85 -18.91 0.57
C TYR A 13 8.34 -18.84 0.31
N ILE A 14 7.81 -17.66 -0.02
CA ILE A 14 6.43 -17.51 -0.47
C ILE A 14 6.18 -18.35 -1.73
N GLY A 15 7.11 -18.32 -2.69
CA GLY A 15 7.05 -19.15 -3.89
C GLY A 15 7.04 -20.65 -3.60
N LEU A 16 7.90 -21.12 -2.70
CA LEU A 16 7.94 -22.51 -2.28
C LEU A 16 6.60 -22.95 -1.65
N LEU A 17 6.03 -22.13 -0.75
CA LEU A 17 4.73 -22.44 -0.15
C LEU A 17 3.60 -22.47 -1.18
N ALA A 18 3.63 -21.57 -2.17
CA ALA A 18 2.68 -21.58 -3.28
C ALA A 18 2.81 -22.86 -4.15
N ASP A 19 4.04 -23.30 -4.41
CA ASP A 19 4.32 -24.51 -5.17
C ASP A 19 3.88 -25.77 -4.41
N LEU A 20 4.21 -25.87 -3.11
CA LEU A 20 3.75 -26.95 -2.22
C LEU A 20 2.23 -27.01 -2.10
N SER A 21 1.56 -25.86 -2.04
CA SER A 21 0.10 -25.78 -2.03
C SER A 21 -0.50 -26.39 -3.30
N ARG A 22 0.06 -26.06 -4.46
CA ARG A 22 -0.37 -26.58 -5.76
C ARG A 22 -0.09 -28.09 -5.90
N GLU A 23 1.09 -28.55 -5.49
CA GLU A 23 1.46 -29.97 -5.52
C GLU A 23 0.56 -30.83 -4.62
N ASN A 24 0.05 -30.25 -3.54
CA ASN A 24 -0.81 -30.93 -2.57
C ASN A 24 -2.28 -30.50 -2.66
N ALA A 25 -2.74 -29.98 -3.81
CA ALA A 25 -4.05 -29.31 -3.96
C ALA A 25 -5.28 -30.11 -3.46
N THR A 26 -5.18 -31.45 -3.40
CA THR A 26 -6.25 -32.33 -2.90
C THR A 26 -6.19 -32.61 -1.39
N LYS A 27 -5.14 -32.17 -0.72
CA LYS A 27 -4.89 -32.40 0.72
C LYS A 27 -5.19 -31.14 1.54
N PRO A 28 -5.64 -31.26 2.80
CA PRO A 28 -5.88 -30.10 3.68
C PRO A 28 -4.67 -29.18 3.84
N VAL A 29 -3.46 -29.74 3.85
CA VAL A 29 -2.19 -29.00 3.99
C VAL A 29 -1.97 -27.94 2.91
N ALA A 30 -2.60 -28.08 1.73
CA ALA A 30 -2.51 -27.06 0.68
C ALA A 30 -3.09 -25.71 1.12
N GLY A 31 -4.18 -25.73 1.89
CA GLY A 31 -4.78 -24.52 2.45
C GLY A 31 -3.88 -23.87 3.49
N GLU A 32 -3.20 -24.66 4.31
CA GLU A 32 -2.25 -24.17 5.31
C GLU A 32 -1.04 -23.49 4.66
N HIS A 33 -0.45 -24.10 3.63
CA HIS A 33 0.64 -23.48 2.87
C HIS A 33 0.21 -22.17 2.22
N LEU A 34 -1.00 -22.13 1.65
CA LEU A 34 -1.53 -20.93 1.02
C LEU A 34 -1.78 -19.81 2.03
N SER A 35 -2.35 -20.15 3.19
CA SER A 35 -2.56 -19.22 4.30
C SER A 35 -1.25 -18.69 4.85
N ARG A 36 -0.23 -19.55 4.97
CA ARG A 36 1.10 -19.14 5.43
C ARG A 36 1.79 -18.22 4.42
N ALA A 37 1.70 -18.52 3.14
CA ALA A 37 2.22 -17.67 2.07
C ALA A 37 1.55 -16.28 2.08
N PHE A 38 0.23 -16.25 2.27
CA PHE A 38 -0.54 -15.01 2.42
C PHE A 38 -0.08 -14.17 3.62
N GLN A 39 0.07 -14.78 4.80
CA GLN A 39 0.58 -14.09 5.99
C GLN A 39 1.96 -13.49 5.75
N LEU A 40 2.90 -14.26 5.18
CA LEU A 40 4.25 -13.80 4.92
C LEU A 40 4.28 -12.66 3.89
N ALA A 41 3.43 -12.75 2.87
CA ALA A 41 3.26 -11.68 1.89
C ALA A 41 2.76 -10.39 2.54
N ASP A 42 1.80 -10.46 3.46
CA ASP A 42 1.32 -9.28 4.18
C ASP A 42 2.37 -8.71 5.14
N GLN A 43 3.07 -9.56 5.89
CA GLN A 43 4.19 -9.14 6.74
C GLN A 43 5.29 -8.43 5.95
N ALA A 44 5.58 -8.91 4.74
CA ALA A 44 6.59 -8.30 3.88
C ALA A 44 6.17 -6.91 3.38
N ARG A 45 4.87 -6.67 3.13
CA ARG A 45 4.34 -5.35 2.74
C ARG A 45 4.34 -4.34 3.89
N SER A 46 3.85 -4.76 5.06
CA SER A 46 3.59 -3.85 6.19
C SER A 46 4.84 -3.14 6.69
N ARG A 47 6.02 -3.77 6.59
CA ARG A 47 7.30 -3.19 7.04
C ARG A 47 7.66 -1.85 6.40
N VAL A 48 7.16 -1.55 5.19
CA VAL A 48 7.43 -0.30 4.47
C VAL A 48 6.42 0.80 4.80
N VAL A 49 5.19 0.44 5.19
CA VAL A 49 4.13 1.41 5.54
C VAL A 49 4.08 1.70 7.05
N GLN A 50 4.53 0.76 7.89
CA GLN A 50 4.61 0.89 9.35
C GLN A 50 5.33 2.18 9.76
N ALA A 51 6.53 2.45 9.24
CA ALA A 51 7.32 3.63 9.61
C ALA A 51 6.60 4.99 9.43
N ALA A 52 5.61 5.07 8.52
CA ALA A 52 4.84 6.28 8.27
C ALA A 52 3.58 6.40 9.16
N LEU A 53 2.93 5.27 9.50
CA LEU A 53 1.78 5.23 10.42
C LEU A 53 2.21 5.37 11.90
N ASP A 54 3.42 4.90 12.23
CA ASP A 54 4.02 4.92 13.57
C ASP A 54 4.05 6.34 14.18
N LYS A 55 4.29 7.37 13.37
CA LYS A 55 4.40 8.77 13.85
C LYS A 55 3.06 9.40 14.23
N SER A 56 1.95 8.99 13.60
CA SER A 56 0.63 9.54 13.91
C SER A 56 -0.03 8.79 15.07
N ALA A 57 0.19 7.48 15.15
CA ALA A 57 -0.31 6.62 16.23
C ALA A 57 0.37 6.94 17.57
N ALA A 58 1.70 7.17 17.56
CA ALA A 58 2.46 7.53 18.76
C ALA A 58 1.98 8.82 19.43
N ARG A 59 1.44 9.78 18.67
CA ARG A 59 0.89 11.03 19.22
C ARG A 59 -0.44 10.82 19.95
N ALA A 60 -1.22 9.83 19.54
CA ALA A 60 -2.49 9.49 20.20
C ALA A 60 -2.26 8.67 21.48
N ALA A 61 -1.22 7.84 21.53
CA ALA A 61 -0.87 7.02 22.69
C ALA A 61 -0.05 7.76 23.77
N ALA A 62 0.43 8.98 23.50
CA ALA A 62 1.26 9.78 24.40
C ALA A 62 0.51 10.45 25.58
N ALA A 63 -0.58 9.83 26.06
CA ALA A 63 -1.36 10.33 27.19
C ALA A 63 -0.69 10.04 28.56
N ASP A 64 0.33 9.18 28.61
CA ASP A 64 1.00 8.73 29.82
C ASP A 64 2.54 8.64 29.64
N SER A 65 3.30 9.00 30.69
CA SER A 65 4.77 9.14 30.62
C SER A 65 5.53 7.81 30.60
N GLU A 66 4.98 6.77 31.25
CA GLU A 66 5.56 5.42 31.23
C GLU A 66 5.38 4.79 29.84
N SER A 67 4.19 4.96 29.26
CA SER A 67 3.85 4.53 27.91
C SER A 67 4.73 5.20 26.85
N ALA A 68 5.00 6.49 26.98
CA ALA A 68 5.89 7.23 26.09
C ALA A 68 7.34 6.74 26.14
N ASP A 69 7.82 6.28 27.30
CA ASP A 69 9.18 5.74 27.43
C ASP A 69 9.34 4.36 26.78
N LEU A 70 8.35 3.48 26.94
CA LEU A 70 8.33 2.17 26.25
C LEU A 70 8.36 2.33 24.73
N ILE A 71 7.54 3.24 24.21
CA ILE A 71 7.47 3.57 22.78
C ILE A 71 8.82 4.08 22.27
N ARG A 72 9.44 5.03 22.98
CA ARG A 72 10.73 5.61 22.60
C ARG A 72 11.84 4.55 22.54
N ARG A 73 11.90 3.67 23.55
CA ARG A 73 12.90 2.58 23.60
C ARG A 73 12.73 1.60 22.45
N GLU A 74 11.49 1.29 22.06
CA GLU A 74 11.22 0.43 20.91
C GLU A 74 11.69 1.09 19.61
N GLN A 75 11.37 2.37 19.40
CA GLN A 75 11.78 3.13 18.22
C GLN A 75 13.31 3.26 18.13
N ASP A 76 13.98 3.56 19.24
CA ASP A 76 15.44 3.62 19.31
C ASP A 76 16.07 2.26 18.98
N ALA A 77 15.49 1.16 19.48
CA ALA A 77 15.96 -0.18 19.14
C ALA A 77 15.79 -0.49 17.65
N VAL A 78 14.67 -0.10 17.02
CA VAL A 78 14.47 -0.24 15.57
C VAL A 78 15.53 0.51 14.78
N LEU A 79 15.78 1.78 15.13
CA LEU A 79 16.79 2.61 14.46
C LEU A 79 18.20 2.04 14.62
N GLN A 80 18.56 1.59 15.82
CA GLN A 80 19.87 0.98 16.07
C GLN A 80 20.05 -0.34 15.33
N ILE A 81 19.03 -1.21 15.31
CA ILE A 81 19.06 -2.45 14.54
C ILE A 81 19.27 -2.14 13.05
N GLY A 82 18.54 -1.17 12.50
CA GLY A 82 18.70 -0.73 11.12
C GLY A 82 20.11 -0.23 10.82
N ALA A 83 20.66 0.63 11.67
CA ALA A 83 22.02 1.15 11.52
C ALA A 83 23.08 0.04 11.56
N LEU A 84 22.96 -0.92 12.48
CA LEU A 84 23.88 -2.06 12.56
C LEU A 84 23.78 -2.99 11.35
N TYR A 85 22.58 -3.21 10.80
CA TYR A 85 22.42 -3.95 9.55
C TYR A 85 23.06 -3.22 8.37
N GLY A 86 22.99 -1.88 8.34
CA GLY A 86 23.71 -1.05 7.38
C GLY A 86 25.23 -1.28 7.46
N LEU A 87 25.81 -1.14 8.65
CA LEU A 87 27.24 -1.39 8.87
C LEU A 87 27.66 -2.81 8.51
N LEU A 88 26.88 -3.82 8.92
CA LEU A 88 27.14 -5.22 8.57
C LEU A 88 27.12 -5.42 7.05
N SER A 89 26.17 -4.77 6.38
CA SER A 89 26.04 -4.83 4.93
C SER A 89 27.22 -4.19 4.21
N ASP A 90 27.69 -3.05 4.70
CA ASP A 90 28.83 -2.32 4.12
C ASP A 90 30.12 -3.12 4.29
N HIS A 91 30.36 -3.68 5.48
CA HIS A 91 31.50 -4.55 5.76
C HIS A 91 31.49 -5.82 4.90
N MET A 92 30.32 -6.42 4.67
CA MET A 92 30.17 -7.59 3.80
C MET A 92 30.29 -7.28 2.30
N ALA A 93 30.22 -6.01 1.91
CA ALA A 93 30.41 -5.58 0.52
C ALA A 93 31.88 -5.28 0.18
N GLN A 94 32.76 -5.22 1.19
CA GLN A 94 34.21 -5.08 1.02
C GLN A 94 34.83 -6.36 0.43
N ALA A 95 36.05 -6.24 -0.09
CA ALA A 95 36.80 -7.37 -0.61
C ALA A 95 37.10 -8.39 0.51
N VAL A 96 37.21 -9.68 0.17
CA VAL A 96 37.26 -10.79 1.16
C VAL A 96 38.48 -10.68 2.09
N ASP A 97 39.56 -10.07 1.62
CA ASP A 97 40.78 -9.75 2.36
C ASP A 97 40.64 -8.56 3.31
N GLU A 98 39.67 -7.66 3.07
CA GLU A 98 39.34 -6.53 3.93
C GLU A 98 38.24 -6.85 4.96
N GLN A 99 37.56 -8.00 4.80
CA GLN A 99 36.52 -8.47 5.71
C GLN A 99 37.11 -9.00 7.02
N ASP A 100 37.17 -8.16 8.05
CA ASP A 100 37.51 -8.62 9.41
C ASP A 100 36.40 -9.55 9.98
N PRO A 101 36.68 -10.85 10.22
CA PRO A 101 35.71 -11.79 10.76
C PRO A 101 35.25 -11.46 12.19
N GLN A 102 36.10 -10.80 13.00
CA GLN A 102 35.74 -10.41 14.37
C GLN A 102 34.71 -9.28 14.34
N VAL A 103 34.90 -8.27 13.49
CA VAL A 103 33.92 -7.18 13.30
C VAL A 103 32.57 -7.73 12.84
N LEU A 104 32.56 -8.67 11.89
CA LEU A 104 31.33 -9.32 11.44
C LEU A 104 30.62 -10.09 12.57
N GLN A 105 31.38 -10.79 13.41
CA GLN A 105 30.83 -11.54 14.53
C GLN A 105 30.27 -10.61 15.61
N ASP A 106 30.99 -9.54 15.95
CA ASP A 106 30.56 -8.55 16.94
C ASP A 106 29.28 -7.81 16.50
N LEU A 107 29.21 -7.42 15.23
CA LEU A 107 28.01 -6.81 14.65
C LEU A 107 26.81 -7.76 14.75
N LYS A 108 26.98 -9.05 14.41
CA LYS A 108 25.92 -10.06 14.55
C LYS A 108 25.44 -10.21 15.99
N VAL A 109 26.37 -10.37 16.94
CA VAL A 109 26.05 -10.50 18.37
C VAL A 109 25.27 -9.28 18.88
N ARG A 110 25.69 -8.07 18.46
CA ARG A 110 25.04 -6.83 18.88
C ARG A 110 23.63 -6.68 18.27
N ILE A 111 23.46 -7.07 17.00
CA ILE A 111 22.16 -7.15 16.34
C ILE A 111 21.25 -8.12 17.09
N ASP A 112 21.71 -9.33 17.40
CA ASP A 112 20.90 -10.36 18.06
C ASP A 112 20.50 -9.92 19.48
N ARG A 113 21.41 -9.28 20.22
CA ARG A 113 21.09 -8.70 21.54
C ARG A 113 20.01 -7.61 21.45
N LEU A 114 20.12 -6.67 20.51
CA LEU A 114 19.11 -5.62 20.34
C LEU A 114 17.78 -6.18 19.85
N ARG A 115 17.79 -7.20 18.99
CA ARG A 115 16.58 -7.90 18.56
C ARG A 115 15.88 -8.58 19.73
N GLY A 116 16.63 -9.24 20.62
CA GLY A 116 16.09 -9.83 21.84
C GLY A 116 15.50 -8.78 22.79
N ALA A 117 16.20 -7.67 23.01
CA ALA A 117 15.70 -6.57 23.83
C ALA A 117 14.42 -5.94 23.24
N ARG A 118 14.38 -5.72 21.92
CA ARG A 118 13.19 -5.23 21.22
C ARG A 118 12.01 -6.20 21.34
N ALA A 119 12.25 -7.51 21.23
CA ALA A 119 11.20 -8.51 21.38
C ALA A 119 10.57 -8.45 22.78
N ALA A 120 11.39 -8.36 23.83
CA ALA A 120 10.90 -8.21 25.21
C ALA A 120 10.14 -6.89 25.42
N LEU A 121 10.60 -5.77 24.83
CA LEU A 121 9.86 -4.50 24.85
C LEU A 121 8.50 -4.64 24.17
N MET A 122 8.43 -5.32 23.02
CA MET A 122 7.19 -5.54 22.29
C MET A 122 6.20 -6.41 23.07
N GLU A 123 6.64 -7.39 23.86
CA GLU A 123 5.75 -8.16 24.74
C GLU A 123 5.09 -7.27 25.81
N VAL A 124 5.87 -6.37 26.41
CA VAL A 124 5.34 -5.40 27.38
C VAL A 124 4.37 -4.41 26.71
N ILE A 125 4.72 -3.92 25.51
CA ILE A 125 3.89 -3.02 24.71
C ILE A 125 2.59 -3.70 24.29
N GLU A 126 2.60 -4.97 23.86
CA GLU A 126 1.40 -5.73 23.52
C GLU A 126 0.46 -5.87 24.74
N ALA A 127 1.01 -6.04 25.94
CA ALA A 127 0.22 -6.17 27.16
C ALA A 127 -0.36 -4.84 27.67
N LYS A 128 0.41 -3.75 27.60
CA LYS A 128 0.02 -2.44 28.16
C LYS A 128 -0.64 -1.50 27.16
N LEU A 129 -0.25 -1.59 25.89
CA LEU A 129 -0.64 -0.68 24.81
C LEU A 129 -1.08 -1.48 23.56
N PRO A 130 -2.10 -2.34 23.66
CA PRO A 130 -2.50 -3.25 22.59
C PRO A 130 -2.85 -2.51 21.29
N ASP A 131 -3.45 -1.33 21.37
CA ASP A 131 -3.79 -0.52 20.21
C ASP A 131 -2.55 0.05 19.51
N TYR A 132 -1.54 0.49 20.28
CA TYR A 132 -0.25 0.91 19.71
C TYR A 132 0.48 -0.29 19.09
N ALA A 133 0.53 -1.44 19.78
CA ALA A 133 1.14 -2.66 19.27
C ALA A 133 0.50 -3.12 17.96
N ALA A 134 -0.83 -3.02 17.84
CA ALA A 134 -1.56 -3.34 16.62
C ALA A 134 -1.29 -2.36 15.46
N LEU A 135 -0.76 -1.18 15.74
CA LEU A 135 -0.37 -0.17 14.74
C LEU A 135 1.09 -0.30 14.32
N VAL A 136 2.01 -0.49 15.28
CA VAL A 136 3.46 -0.56 15.01
C VAL A 136 3.96 -1.95 14.70
N ASN A 137 3.23 -2.99 15.10
CA ASN A 137 3.48 -4.37 14.73
C ASN A 137 2.17 -5.12 14.43
N PRO A 138 1.35 -4.66 13.47
CA PRO A 138 0.20 -5.41 12.99
C PRO A 138 0.56 -6.87 12.72
N LYS A 139 -0.04 -7.78 13.49
CA LYS A 139 0.04 -9.22 13.23
C LYS A 139 -0.67 -9.48 11.91
N ALA A 140 0.08 -9.85 10.88
CA ALA A 140 -0.49 -10.25 9.60
C ALA A 140 -1.50 -11.39 9.82
N PRO A 141 -2.77 -11.19 9.47
CA PRO A 141 -3.80 -12.20 9.69
C PRO A 141 -3.56 -13.41 8.77
N ASP A 142 -3.94 -14.61 9.22
CA ASP A 142 -4.19 -15.71 8.28
C ASP A 142 -5.37 -15.40 7.36
N LEU A 143 -5.55 -16.23 6.33
CA LEU A 143 -6.66 -16.10 5.40
C LEU A 143 -8.02 -16.08 6.11
N GLU A 144 -8.25 -16.95 7.09
CA GLU A 144 -9.56 -17.04 7.77
C GLU A 144 -9.84 -15.82 8.66
N THR A 145 -8.84 -15.31 9.37
CA THR A 145 -8.94 -14.07 10.15
C THR A 145 -9.15 -12.87 9.22
N ALA A 146 -8.50 -12.81 8.07
CA ALA A 146 -8.73 -11.75 7.09
C ALA A 146 -10.14 -11.81 6.51
N ARG A 147 -10.64 -13.01 6.21
CA ARG A 147 -12.00 -13.24 5.72
C ARG A 147 -13.08 -12.83 6.71
N SER A 148 -12.90 -13.12 7.99
CA SER A 148 -13.88 -12.78 9.03
C SER A 148 -14.05 -11.27 9.24
N GLN A 149 -13.09 -10.47 8.75
CA GLN A 149 -13.13 -9.00 8.79
C GLN A 149 -13.88 -8.36 7.61
N LEU A 150 -14.24 -9.14 6.59
CA LEU A 150 -14.99 -8.66 5.43
C LEU A 150 -16.49 -8.60 5.70
N LEU A 151 -17.14 -7.58 5.14
CA LEU A 151 -18.60 -7.51 5.05
C LEU A 151 -19.14 -8.38 3.91
N ASP A 152 -20.45 -8.58 3.85
CA ASP A 152 -21.09 -9.50 2.88
C ASP A 152 -20.87 -9.10 1.42
N ASP A 153 -20.86 -7.79 1.14
CA ASP A 153 -20.65 -7.21 -0.21
C ASP A 153 -19.19 -6.80 -0.46
N GLU A 154 -18.25 -7.35 0.32
CA GLU A 154 -16.82 -7.06 0.19
C GLU A 154 -16.03 -8.27 -0.29
N ALA A 155 -15.08 -8.01 -1.18
CA ALA A 155 -14.02 -8.93 -1.53
C ALA A 155 -12.65 -8.28 -1.34
N LEU A 156 -11.69 -9.07 -0.90
CA LEU A 156 -10.29 -8.67 -0.77
C LEU A 156 -9.50 -9.22 -1.95
N LEU A 157 -8.68 -8.37 -2.55
CA LEU A 157 -7.69 -8.70 -3.58
C LEU A 157 -6.30 -8.29 -3.07
N SER A 158 -5.45 -9.27 -2.78
CA SER A 158 -4.10 -9.05 -2.28
C SER A 158 -3.08 -9.47 -3.33
N VAL A 159 -2.19 -8.55 -3.71
CA VAL A 159 -1.11 -8.83 -4.67
C VAL A 159 0.24 -8.74 -3.99
N PHE A 160 1.09 -9.73 -4.20
CA PHE A 160 2.49 -9.70 -3.80
C PHE A 160 3.38 -9.85 -5.04
N VAL A 161 4.05 -8.76 -5.39
CA VAL A 161 5.01 -8.73 -6.49
C VAL A 161 6.38 -9.22 -6.02
N GLY A 162 6.75 -10.44 -6.42
CA GLY A 162 8.09 -11.00 -6.21
C GLY A 162 9.05 -10.66 -7.35
N ARG A 163 10.31 -11.07 -7.23
CA ARG A 163 11.35 -10.78 -8.23
C ARG A 163 11.06 -11.39 -9.61
N GLU A 164 10.64 -12.66 -9.65
CA GLU A 164 10.46 -13.45 -10.88
C GLU A 164 9.01 -13.88 -11.11
N ARG A 165 8.27 -14.10 -10.01
CA ARG A 165 6.84 -14.44 -10.03
C ARG A 165 6.11 -13.54 -9.06
N SER A 166 4.83 -13.32 -9.34
CA SER A 166 3.92 -12.57 -8.48
C SER A 166 2.78 -13.47 -8.03
N PHE A 167 2.21 -13.16 -6.88
CA PHE A 167 1.21 -13.99 -6.23
C PHE A 167 -0.02 -13.16 -5.92
N VAL A 168 -1.19 -13.68 -6.28
CA VAL A 168 -2.46 -12.99 -6.12
C VAL A 168 -3.42 -13.88 -5.34
N TRP A 169 -3.97 -13.32 -4.26
CA TRP A 169 -5.05 -13.93 -3.49
C TRP A 169 -6.31 -13.10 -3.64
N ALA A 170 -7.45 -13.75 -3.79
CA ALA A 170 -8.73 -13.08 -3.63
C ALA A 170 -9.77 -13.93 -2.91
N PHE A 171 -10.61 -13.29 -2.11
CA PHE A 171 -11.68 -13.95 -1.37
C PHE A 171 -12.74 -12.92 -0.94
N GLY A 172 -14.00 -13.35 -0.93
CA GLY A 172 -15.07 -12.65 -0.23
C GLY A 172 -15.25 -13.20 1.19
N ARG A 173 -16.24 -12.66 1.92
CA ARG A 173 -16.63 -13.20 3.23
C ARG A 173 -17.02 -14.68 3.14
N THR A 174 -17.79 -15.05 2.12
CA THR A 174 -18.22 -16.42 1.81
C THR A 174 -17.55 -16.95 0.53
N GLY A 175 -17.65 -18.26 0.26
CA GLY A 175 -17.05 -18.91 -0.91
C GLY A 175 -15.60 -19.37 -0.71
N ALA A 176 -15.03 -20.09 -1.67
CA ALA A 176 -13.65 -20.58 -1.58
C ALA A 176 -12.64 -19.48 -1.98
N PRO A 177 -11.54 -19.28 -1.23
CA PRO A 177 -10.48 -18.38 -1.65
C PRO A 177 -9.92 -18.81 -3.01
N LYS A 178 -9.53 -17.84 -3.82
CA LYS A 178 -8.84 -18.05 -5.09
C LYS A 178 -7.42 -17.54 -4.98
N PHE A 179 -6.53 -18.26 -5.65
CA PHE A 179 -5.11 -17.96 -5.68
C PHE A 179 -4.56 -18.16 -7.08
N ALA A 180 -3.63 -17.30 -7.47
CA ALA A 180 -2.87 -17.44 -8.70
C ALA A 180 -1.40 -17.06 -8.48
N ALA A 181 -0.51 -17.90 -8.99
CA ALA A 181 0.90 -17.56 -9.20
C ALA A 181 1.08 -17.12 -10.65
N VAL A 182 1.51 -15.88 -10.85
CA VAL A 182 1.66 -15.22 -12.14
C VAL A 182 3.14 -15.18 -12.48
N GLY A 183 3.48 -15.60 -13.71
CA GLY A 183 4.85 -15.61 -14.22
C GLY A 183 5.41 -14.22 -14.57
N LEU A 184 5.03 -13.18 -13.83
CA LEU A 184 5.50 -11.82 -13.99
C LEU A 184 6.30 -11.38 -12.79
N GLY A 185 7.54 -10.96 -13.03
CA GLY A 185 8.42 -10.43 -12.02
C GLY A 185 8.23 -8.94 -11.75
N SER A 186 8.90 -8.42 -10.72
CA SER A 186 8.82 -7.02 -10.34
C SER A 186 9.29 -6.05 -11.43
N GLY A 187 10.27 -6.48 -12.25
CA GLY A 187 10.77 -5.67 -13.36
C GLY A 187 9.72 -5.47 -14.46
N GLU A 188 9.09 -6.56 -14.90
CA GLU A 188 8.07 -6.56 -15.94
C GLU A 188 6.81 -5.81 -15.50
N ILE A 189 6.34 -6.05 -14.26
CA ILE A 189 5.20 -5.33 -13.70
C ILE A 189 5.51 -3.83 -13.62
N LYS A 190 6.71 -3.45 -13.17
CA LYS A 190 7.10 -2.04 -13.12
C LYS A 190 7.06 -1.40 -14.50
N GLN A 191 7.64 -2.04 -15.52
CA GLN A 191 7.66 -1.52 -16.88
C GLN A 191 6.23 -1.32 -17.44
N LYS A 192 5.34 -2.31 -17.25
CA LYS A 192 3.94 -2.21 -17.67
C LYS A 192 3.20 -1.09 -16.92
N VAL A 193 3.41 -0.97 -15.60
CA VAL A 193 2.80 0.10 -14.79
C VAL A 193 3.30 1.47 -15.22
N ASP A 194 4.61 1.66 -15.39
CA ASP A 194 5.19 2.95 -15.80
C ASP A 194 4.61 3.41 -17.15
N ARG A 195 4.45 2.46 -18.09
CA ARG A 195 3.83 2.72 -19.40
C ARG A 195 2.38 3.17 -19.27
N VAL A 196 1.57 2.48 -18.46
CA VAL A 196 0.17 2.87 -18.21
C VAL A 196 0.09 4.23 -17.50
N ARG A 197 0.99 4.50 -16.56
CA ARG A 197 1.02 5.74 -15.78
C ARG A 197 1.50 6.96 -16.55
N ALA A 198 2.16 6.79 -17.70
CA ALA A 198 2.66 7.90 -18.50
C ALA A 198 1.56 8.92 -18.87
N ALA A 199 0.33 8.44 -19.12
CA ALA A 199 -0.83 9.28 -19.39
C ALA A 199 -1.48 9.88 -18.13
N LEU A 200 -1.21 9.32 -16.94
CA LEU A 200 -1.81 9.74 -15.68
C LEU A 200 -1.01 10.82 -14.94
N ASN A 201 0.27 10.98 -15.30
CA ASN A 201 1.13 12.05 -14.77
C ASN A 201 1.90 12.73 -15.92
N PRO A 202 1.18 13.36 -16.86
CA PRO A 202 1.81 13.94 -18.03
C PRO A 202 2.55 15.23 -17.67
N LYS A 203 3.80 15.37 -18.14
CA LYS A 203 4.49 16.66 -18.17
C LYS A 203 4.07 17.44 -19.41
N ALA A 204 2.79 17.80 -19.49
CA ALA A 204 2.17 18.44 -20.66
C ALA A 204 1.79 19.89 -20.36
N ALA A 205 2.03 20.80 -21.30
CA ALA A 205 1.61 22.21 -21.20
C ALA A 205 0.16 22.41 -21.67
N THR A 206 -0.34 21.52 -22.54
CA THR A 206 -1.72 21.55 -23.05
C THR A 206 -2.35 20.17 -23.02
N LEU A 207 -3.69 20.09 -23.00
CA LEU A 207 -4.42 18.82 -23.02
C LEU A 207 -4.05 17.95 -24.23
N GLY A 208 -3.80 18.54 -25.40
CA GLY A 208 -3.40 17.81 -26.61
C GLY A 208 -2.00 17.18 -26.54
N GLN A 209 -1.18 17.53 -25.55
CA GLN A 209 0.16 16.95 -25.34
C GLN A 209 0.15 15.78 -24.36
N ILE A 210 -0.98 15.48 -23.71
CA ILE A 210 -1.10 14.32 -22.83
C ILE A 210 -1.05 13.06 -23.72
N PRO A 211 -0.11 12.13 -23.48
CA PRO A 211 -0.04 10.90 -24.25
C PRO A 211 -1.31 10.05 -24.03
N PRO A 212 -1.76 9.27 -25.03
CA PRO A 212 -2.91 8.41 -24.87
C PRO A 212 -2.68 7.38 -23.75
N PHE A 213 -3.74 7.07 -23.01
CA PHE A 213 -3.70 6.02 -22.00
C PHE A 213 -3.58 4.65 -22.68
N ASP A 214 -2.62 3.84 -22.24
CA ASP A 214 -2.36 2.53 -22.84
C ASP A 214 -3.36 1.48 -22.34
N VAL A 215 -4.56 1.49 -22.92
CA VAL A 215 -5.67 0.59 -22.58
C VAL A 215 -5.27 -0.87 -22.78
N GLN A 216 -4.44 -1.19 -23.77
CA GLN A 216 -4.01 -2.56 -24.05
C GLN A 216 -3.12 -3.12 -22.96
N THR A 217 -2.11 -2.35 -22.54
CA THR A 217 -1.20 -2.74 -21.45
C THR A 217 -1.95 -2.82 -20.12
N ALA A 218 -2.88 -1.90 -19.86
CA ALA A 218 -3.75 -1.96 -18.68
C ALA A 218 -4.64 -3.21 -18.70
N HIS A 219 -5.29 -3.53 -19.83
CA HIS A 219 -6.09 -4.73 -19.96
C HIS A 219 -5.25 -6.01 -19.81
N GLN A 220 -4.04 -6.04 -20.35
CA GLN A 220 -3.14 -7.17 -20.18
C GLN A 220 -2.77 -7.40 -18.71
N LEU A 221 -2.48 -6.32 -17.96
CA LEU A 221 -2.25 -6.42 -16.51
C LEU A 221 -3.51 -6.94 -15.77
N TYR A 222 -4.71 -6.55 -16.19
CA TYR A 222 -5.97 -7.11 -15.66
C TYR A 222 -6.08 -8.62 -15.95
N LEU A 223 -5.78 -9.05 -17.18
CA LEU A 223 -5.79 -10.46 -17.56
C LEU A 223 -4.76 -11.29 -16.79
N ASP A 224 -3.57 -10.74 -16.56
CA ASP A 224 -2.48 -11.45 -15.90
C ASP A 224 -2.70 -11.54 -14.38
N LEU A 225 -3.21 -10.47 -13.75
CA LEU A 225 -3.27 -10.35 -12.28
C LEU A 225 -4.66 -10.55 -11.69
N LEU A 226 -5.71 -10.01 -12.31
CA LEU A 226 -7.05 -9.95 -11.71
C LEU A 226 -7.95 -11.09 -12.19
N ARG A 227 -7.91 -11.37 -13.51
CA ARG A 227 -8.74 -12.41 -14.13
C ARG A 227 -8.58 -13.81 -13.53
N PRO A 228 -7.36 -14.30 -13.17
CA PRO A 228 -7.19 -15.65 -12.65
C PRO A 228 -7.93 -15.90 -11.33
N VAL A 229 -8.21 -14.83 -10.58
CA VAL A 229 -8.91 -14.88 -9.28
C VAL A 229 -10.29 -14.21 -9.33
N GLU A 230 -10.79 -13.85 -10.52
CA GLU A 230 -12.03 -13.09 -10.73
C GLU A 230 -13.25 -13.70 -10.04
N ALA A 231 -13.35 -15.04 -10.07
CA ALA A 231 -14.46 -15.77 -9.48
C ALA A 231 -14.63 -15.54 -7.96
N ALA A 232 -13.61 -15.05 -7.26
CA ALA A 232 -13.69 -14.76 -5.83
C ALA A 232 -14.21 -13.36 -5.49
N TRP A 233 -14.19 -12.42 -6.44
CA TRP A 233 -14.48 -11.01 -6.15
C TRP A 233 -15.52 -10.37 -7.06
N LYS A 234 -15.81 -10.97 -8.22
CA LYS A 234 -16.72 -10.39 -9.24
C LYS A 234 -18.15 -10.11 -8.76
N SER A 235 -18.63 -10.88 -7.79
CA SER A 235 -19.99 -10.74 -7.25
C SER A 235 -20.13 -9.65 -6.18
N SER A 236 -19.01 -9.10 -5.69
CA SER A 236 -18.99 -8.11 -4.63
C SER A 236 -18.96 -6.70 -5.20
N GLY A 237 -19.82 -5.80 -4.70
CA GLY A 237 -19.82 -4.40 -5.10
C GLY A 237 -18.60 -3.63 -4.61
N ASN A 238 -17.95 -4.07 -3.52
CA ASN A 238 -16.80 -3.41 -2.91
C ASN A 238 -15.54 -4.28 -2.99
N LEU A 239 -14.52 -3.79 -3.68
CA LEU A 239 -13.23 -4.45 -3.83
C LEU A 239 -12.16 -3.74 -2.99
N ILE A 240 -11.69 -4.42 -1.94
CA ILE A 240 -10.58 -4.00 -1.10
C ILE A 240 -9.29 -4.53 -1.73
N VAL A 241 -8.42 -3.63 -2.18
CA VAL A 241 -7.17 -3.97 -2.87
C VAL A 241 -5.97 -3.70 -1.96
N VAL A 242 -5.10 -4.69 -1.83
CA VAL A 242 -3.80 -4.56 -1.16
C VAL A 242 -2.69 -4.75 -2.21
N PRO A 243 -2.23 -3.67 -2.85
CA PRO A 243 -1.21 -3.73 -3.90
C PRO A 243 0.20 -3.86 -3.30
N HIS A 244 1.17 -4.20 -4.14
CA HIS A 244 2.58 -4.25 -3.73
C HIS A 244 3.50 -3.65 -4.82
N ARG A 245 4.57 -2.97 -4.38
CA ARG A 245 5.57 -2.32 -5.24
C ARG A 245 4.92 -1.39 -6.27
N ALA A 246 5.29 -1.51 -7.55
CA ALA A 246 4.83 -0.64 -8.63
C ALA A 246 3.29 -0.56 -8.74
N LEU A 247 2.59 -1.65 -8.41
CA LEU A 247 1.12 -1.68 -8.46
C LEU A 247 0.48 -0.71 -7.46
N GLY A 248 1.17 -0.34 -6.38
CA GLY A 248 0.67 0.65 -5.41
C GLY A 248 0.51 2.05 -6.00
N TYR A 249 1.13 2.31 -7.15
CA TYR A 249 1.00 3.59 -7.84
C TYR A 249 0.01 3.58 -9.02
N LEU A 250 -0.59 2.42 -9.34
CA LEU A 250 -1.57 2.30 -10.41
C LEU A 250 -2.97 2.23 -9.79
N PRO A 251 -3.88 3.18 -10.09
CA PRO A 251 -5.25 3.09 -9.64
C PRO A 251 -5.94 1.88 -10.27
N PHE A 252 -6.33 0.89 -9.47
CA PHE A 252 -6.99 -0.34 -9.95
C PHE A 252 -8.35 -0.04 -10.62
N ALA A 253 -8.96 1.09 -10.29
CA ALA A 253 -10.15 1.65 -10.95
C ALA A 253 -10.01 1.75 -12.47
N LEU A 254 -8.78 1.94 -12.96
CA LEU A 254 -8.46 2.16 -14.36
C LEU A 254 -8.13 0.86 -15.11
N PHE A 255 -8.42 -0.31 -14.55
CA PHE A 255 -8.30 -1.56 -15.31
C PHE A 255 -9.47 -1.76 -16.28
N PRO A 256 -9.23 -1.92 -17.59
CA PRO A 256 -10.26 -2.35 -18.53
C PRO A 256 -10.59 -3.83 -18.28
N THR A 257 -11.86 -4.13 -18.08
CA THR A 257 -12.35 -5.50 -17.80
C THR A 257 -12.60 -6.32 -19.06
N HIS A 258 -12.74 -5.65 -20.21
CA HIS A 258 -12.97 -6.25 -21.52
C HIS A 258 -11.86 -5.84 -22.48
N SER A 259 -11.64 -6.65 -23.51
CA SER A 259 -10.71 -6.29 -24.57
C SER A 259 -11.20 -5.04 -25.29
N VAL A 260 -10.30 -4.10 -25.51
CA VAL A 260 -10.59 -2.83 -26.18
C VAL A 260 -9.70 -2.73 -27.41
N ALA A 261 -10.31 -2.57 -28.58
CA ALA A 261 -9.58 -2.24 -29.80
C ALA A 261 -8.85 -0.89 -29.63
N PRO A 262 -7.78 -0.62 -30.39
CA PRO A 262 -7.14 0.70 -30.38
C PRO A 262 -8.20 1.81 -30.52
N LEU A 263 -8.27 2.69 -29.52
CA LEU A 263 -9.22 3.78 -29.52
C LEU A 263 -8.72 4.86 -30.49
N ALA A 264 -9.53 5.20 -31.48
CA ALA A 264 -9.26 6.36 -32.33
C ALA A 264 -9.60 7.63 -31.55
N ALA A 265 -8.71 8.63 -31.59
CA ALA A 265 -8.93 9.92 -30.93
C ALA A 265 -10.21 10.59 -31.46
N ARG A 266 -11.05 11.08 -30.55
CA ARG A 266 -12.30 11.78 -30.88
C ARG A 266 -12.32 13.19 -30.29
N GLN A 267 -13.31 13.98 -30.72
CA GLN A 267 -13.64 15.27 -30.12
C GLN A 267 -14.94 15.14 -29.30
N PRO A 268 -15.01 15.69 -28.08
CA PRO A 268 -13.92 16.36 -27.34
C PRO A 268 -12.79 15.40 -27.00
N LEU A 269 -11.57 15.93 -26.77
CA LEU A 269 -10.39 15.12 -26.44
C LEU A 269 -10.70 14.11 -25.33
N PHE A 270 -10.21 12.87 -25.50
CA PHE A 270 -10.38 11.74 -24.58
C PHE A 270 -11.81 11.20 -24.46
N SER A 271 -12.76 11.65 -25.28
CA SER A 271 -14.14 11.12 -25.27
C SER A 271 -14.22 9.63 -25.62
N GLU A 272 -13.26 9.10 -26.39
CA GLU A 272 -13.16 7.68 -26.72
C GLU A 272 -12.98 6.76 -25.51
N TYR A 273 -12.45 7.27 -24.39
CA TYR A 273 -12.28 6.49 -23.16
C TYR A 273 -13.59 6.24 -22.40
N GLN A 274 -14.68 6.91 -22.78
CA GLN A 274 -16.01 6.65 -22.21
C GLN A 274 -16.52 5.25 -22.56
N ASP A 275 -16.12 4.73 -23.73
CA ASP A 275 -16.53 3.41 -24.22
C ASP A 275 -15.81 2.26 -23.51
N VAL A 276 -14.78 2.56 -22.71
CA VAL A 276 -14.00 1.54 -22.00
C VAL A 276 -14.76 1.02 -20.80
N ALA A 277 -14.83 -0.31 -20.69
CA ALA A 277 -15.40 -1.03 -19.56
C ALA A 277 -14.44 -1.03 -18.35
N TRP A 278 -14.24 0.15 -17.75
CA TRP A 278 -13.40 0.33 -16.56
C TRP A 278 -13.92 -0.49 -15.37
N LEU A 279 -13.02 -1.04 -14.56
CA LEU A 279 -13.35 -1.75 -13.33
C LEU A 279 -14.22 -0.89 -12.39
N ALA A 280 -13.93 0.41 -12.33
CA ALA A 280 -14.69 1.40 -11.55
C ALA A 280 -16.18 1.51 -11.94
N ARG A 281 -16.59 1.03 -13.13
CA ARG A 281 -18.01 1.02 -13.53
C ARG A 281 -18.83 -0.07 -12.82
N SER A 282 -18.16 -1.03 -12.19
CA SER A 282 -18.79 -2.20 -11.57
C SER A 282 -18.44 -2.39 -10.10
N HIS A 283 -17.31 -1.86 -9.64
CA HIS A 283 -16.83 -2.04 -8.28
C HIS A 283 -16.37 -0.72 -7.67
N SER A 284 -16.75 -0.48 -6.42
CA SER A 284 -16.13 0.52 -5.55
C SER A 284 -14.78 -0.02 -5.07
N ILE A 285 -13.71 0.76 -5.23
CA ILE A 285 -12.35 0.30 -4.92
C ILE A 285 -11.81 1.01 -3.70
N THR A 286 -11.46 0.24 -2.67
CA THR A 286 -10.75 0.72 -1.48
C THR A 286 -9.33 0.17 -1.51
N VAL A 287 -8.32 1.03 -1.39
CA VAL A 287 -6.92 0.60 -1.37
C VAL A 287 -6.38 0.65 0.05
N LEU A 288 -5.83 -0.47 0.52
CA LEU A 288 -5.19 -0.58 1.82
C LEU A 288 -3.69 -0.90 1.66
N PRO A 289 -2.83 -0.40 2.57
CA PRO A 289 -1.41 -0.70 2.52
C PRO A 289 -1.07 -2.14 2.93
N SER A 290 -1.94 -2.74 3.75
CA SER A 290 -1.82 -4.13 4.21
C SER A 290 -3.20 -4.68 4.55
N VAL A 291 -3.31 -6.01 4.62
CA VAL A 291 -4.50 -6.69 5.12
C VAL A 291 -4.67 -6.43 6.61
N ALA A 292 -3.58 -6.43 7.38
CA ALA A 292 -3.66 -6.16 8.81
C ALA A 292 -4.25 -4.78 9.14
N SER A 293 -4.05 -3.77 8.28
CA SER A 293 -4.68 -2.46 8.41
C SER A 293 -6.22 -2.52 8.38
N LEU A 294 -6.81 -3.47 7.65
CA LEU A 294 -8.26 -3.66 7.62
C LEU A 294 -8.80 -3.95 9.02
N GLY A 295 -8.20 -4.93 9.71
CA GLY A 295 -8.62 -5.31 11.06
C GLY A 295 -8.49 -4.16 12.05
N THR A 296 -7.42 -3.37 11.97
CA THR A 296 -7.25 -2.18 12.82
C THR A 296 -8.30 -1.12 12.51
N LEU A 297 -8.55 -0.78 11.24
CA LEU A 297 -9.56 0.20 10.84
C LEU A 297 -10.98 -0.22 11.23
N ARG A 298 -11.29 -1.52 11.18
CA ARG A 298 -12.59 -2.08 11.60
C ARG A 298 -12.84 -1.99 13.10
N ARG A 299 -11.79 -2.00 13.92
CA ARG A 299 -11.88 -1.86 15.37
C ARG A 299 -11.91 -0.41 15.84
N MET A 300 -11.59 0.55 14.96
CA MET A 300 -11.64 1.95 15.33
C MET A 300 -13.08 2.35 15.71
N PRO A 301 -13.25 3.20 16.73
CA PRO A 301 -14.56 3.70 17.10
C PRO A 301 -15.27 4.32 15.89
N PRO A 302 -16.59 4.11 15.74
CA PRO A 302 -17.35 4.83 14.73
C PRO A 302 -17.15 6.34 14.92
N GLY A 303 -17.10 7.07 13.81
CA GLY A 303 -17.04 8.53 13.85
C GLY A 303 -18.19 9.11 14.67
N ALA A 304 -17.98 10.29 15.26
CA ALA A 304 -19.00 10.97 16.06
C ALA A 304 -20.34 11.05 15.31
N THR A 305 -21.44 10.80 16.01
CA THR A 305 -22.78 10.70 15.40
C THR A 305 -23.28 12.03 14.83
N ASP A 306 -22.69 13.14 15.26
CA ASP A 306 -22.91 14.50 14.77
C ASP A 306 -21.99 14.88 13.59
N ARG A 307 -21.12 13.96 13.14
CA ARG A 307 -20.25 14.19 11.98
C ARG A 307 -21.09 14.41 10.74
N ARG A 308 -21.10 15.65 10.25
CA ARG A 308 -21.76 16.00 8.99
C ARG A 308 -20.97 15.42 7.81
N PRO A 309 -21.66 14.94 6.76
CA PRO A 309 -20.99 14.57 5.51
C PRO A 309 -20.23 15.79 5.00
N PHE A 310 -18.92 15.61 4.77
CA PHE A 310 -18.05 16.65 4.24
C PHE A 310 -17.79 16.35 2.77
N ALA A 311 -18.24 17.25 1.90
CA ALA A 311 -17.87 17.27 0.49
C ALA A 311 -16.91 18.44 0.28
N GLY A 312 -15.64 18.13 0.01
CA GLY A 312 -14.65 19.11 -0.40
C GLY A 312 -14.63 19.18 -1.92
N PHE A 313 -15.03 20.32 -2.49
CA PHE A 313 -14.82 20.61 -3.90
C PHE A 313 -13.51 21.40 -4.01
N ALA A 314 -12.53 20.81 -4.68
CA ALA A 314 -11.35 21.57 -5.07
C ALA A 314 -11.72 22.36 -6.34
N ASP A 315 -11.58 23.68 -6.30
CA ASP A 315 -11.56 24.55 -7.49
C ASP A 315 -10.12 25.01 -7.74
N PRO A 316 -9.25 24.12 -8.24
CA PRO A 316 -7.84 24.45 -8.46
C PRO A 316 -7.71 25.50 -9.57
N VAL A 317 -6.98 26.57 -9.25
CA VAL A 317 -6.59 27.61 -10.21
C VAL A 317 -5.37 27.14 -10.99
N PHE A 318 -5.48 27.06 -12.31
CA PHE A 318 -4.41 26.54 -13.18
C PHE A 318 -3.77 27.60 -14.09
N SER A 319 -4.20 28.86 -14.02
CA SER A 319 -3.57 29.95 -14.76
C SER A 319 -3.56 31.28 -13.99
N PRO A 320 -2.65 32.21 -14.33
CA PRO A 320 -2.64 33.56 -13.76
C PRO A 320 -3.95 34.31 -14.01
N ASP A 321 -4.57 34.10 -15.18
CA ASP A 321 -5.84 34.73 -15.54
C ASP A 321 -7.00 34.19 -14.68
N GLN A 322 -7.01 32.88 -14.42
CA GLN A 322 -7.95 32.26 -13.47
C GLN A 322 -7.71 32.78 -12.04
N ALA A 323 -6.45 33.00 -11.64
CA ALA A 323 -6.12 33.57 -10.34
C ALA A 323 -6.66 35.00 -10.20
N GLN A 324 -6.57 35.81 -11.26
CA GLN A 324 -7.17 37.15 -11.30
C GLN A 324 -8.71 37.10 -11.28
N ALA A 325 -9.33 36.21 -12.04
CA ALA A 325 -10.79 36.05 -12.05
C ALA A 325 -11.33 35.61 -10.68
N VAL A 326 -10.65 34.67 -10.01
CA VAL A 326 -10.99 34.23 -8.65
C VAL A 326 -10.77 35.36 -7.63
N ALA A 327 -9.69 36.13 -7.75
CA ALA A 327 -9.43 37.30 -6.89
C ALA A 327 -10.47 38.42 -7.06
N LEU A 328 -11.04 38.57 -8.27
CA LEU A 328 -12.12 39.50 -8.55
C LEU A 328 -13.46 39.01 -7.96
N ASN A 329 -13.77 37.70 -8.09
CA ASN A 329 -14.99 37.10 -7.53
C ASN A 329 -15.00 37.08 -5.99
N HIS A 330 -13.85 36.95 -5.33
CA HIS A 330 -13.76 37.02 -3.86
C HIS A 330 -14.14 38.39 -3.27
N ARG A 331 -14.22 39.46 -4.08
CA ARG A 331 -14.73 40.77 -3.63
C ARG A 331 -16.25 40.87 -3.61
N GLU A 332 -16.98 39.97 -4.26
CA GLU A 332 -18.44 39.98 -4.36
C GLU A 332 -19.15 38.92 -3.50
N ILE A 333 -18.42 38.01 -2.87
CA ILE A 333 -19.02 37.05 -1.92
C ILE A 333 -19.27 37.77 -0.58
N GLY A 334 -20.50 38.28 -0.45
CA GLY A 334 -21.01 39.01 0.70
C GLY A 334 -20.97 38.22 2.02
N LYS A 335 -21.17 38.99 3.10
CA LYS A 335 -21.04 38.69 4.54
C LYS A 335 -21.80 37.47 5.11
N ASP A 336 -22.42 36.62 4.30
CA ASP A 336 -23.25 35.49 4.76
C ASP A 336 -22.64 34.10 4.48
N SER A 337 -21.41 34.01 3.98
CA SER A 337 -20.70 32.73 3.86
C SER A 337 -19.95 32.39 5.14
N PHE A 338 -20.20 31.17 5.67
CA PHE A 338 -19.59 30.60 6.87
C PHE A 338 -18.09 30.91 7.00
N PRO A 339 -17.62 31.40 8.17
CA PRO A 339 -16.19 31.59 8.40
C PRO A 339 -15.51 30.21 8.43
N LEU A 340 -14.60 29.96 7.49
CA LEU A 340 -13.66 28.85 7.59
C LEU A 340 -12.70 29.15 8.75
N PRO A 341 -12.63 28.32 9.82
CA PRO A 341 -11.64 28.50 10.85
C PRO A 341 -10.28 28.06 10.31
N GLY A 342 -9.38 29.02 10.16
CA GLY A 342 -7.94 28.82 10.28
C GLY A 342 -7.24 28.25 9.06
N PHE A 343 -7.07 29.04 8.01
CA PHE A 343 -5.84 29.06 7.21
C PHE A 343 -5.64 30.46 6.62
N ALA A 344 -5.05 31.34 7.42
CA ALA A 344 -4.50 32.59 6.90
C ALA A 344 -3.14 32.27 6.27
N TRP A 345 -3.08 32.23 4.94
CA TRP A 345 -1.82 32.45 4.25
C TRP A 345 -1.54 33.95 4.33
N SER A 346 -0.64 34.37 5.22
CA SER A 346 -0.12 35.73 5.20
C SER A 346 0.75 35.88 3.94
N ALA A 347 0.23 36.61 2.96
CA ALA A 347 0.96 36.99 1.75
C ALA A 347 1.83 38.25 1.96
N ASP A 348 2.30 38.49 3.19
CA ASP A 348 3.11 39.68 3.53
C ASP A 348 4.37 39.27 4.31
N THR A 349 5.35 38.69 3.60
CA THR A 349 6.77 38.79 3.97
C THR A 349 7.62 38.77 2.71
N ALA A 350 7.56 39.84 1.93
CA ALA A 350 8.59 40.19 0.94
C ALA A 350 8.51 41.69 0.57
N ALA A 351 8.83 42.56 1.54
CA ALA A 351 9.43 43.91 1.40
C ALA A 351 9.25 44.66 2.73
N GLY A 352 10.25 44.94 3.56
CA GLY A 352 11.70 44.74 3.55
C GLY A 352 12.30 45.60 4.67
N ALA A 353 13.13 45.00 5.54
CA ALA A 353 13.53 45.46 6.89
C ALA A 353 12.58 45.06 8.03
#